data_AF-A0A161XU45-F1
#
_entry.id   AF-A0A161XU45-F1
#
_cell.length_a   1.000
_cell.length_b   1.000
_cell.length_c   1.000
_cell.angle_alpha   90.00
_cell.angle_beta   90.00
_cell.angle_gamma   90.00
#
_symmetry.space_group_name_H-M   'P 1'
#
loop_
_entity.id
_entity.type
_entity.pdbx_description
1 polymer ?
#
loop_
_entity_poly.entity_id
_entity_poly.type
_entity_poly.pdbx_seq_one_letter_code
_entity_poly.pdbx_strand_id
1 'polypeptide(L)' 'MMSENNDERVLNPWLLHLHKLSLALKCPICMELLDEPVLLPCDHLLCK' A
#
# COMPACT_ATOMS: atom_id res chain seq x y z
N MET A 1 -2.40 36.65 -8.80
CA MET A 1 -3.08 35.49 -9.41
C MET A 1 -2.23 34.26 -9.15
N MET A 2 -2.58 33.49 -8.13
CA MET A 2 -2.14 32.10 -7.93
C MET A 2 -3.40 31.39 -7.45
N SER A 3 -4.11 30.77 -8.38
CA SER A 3 -5.30 29.98 -8.05
C SER A 3 -4.82 28.68 -7.41
N GLU A 4 -5.13 28.50 -6.13
CA GLU A 4 -4.98 27.23 -5.43
C GLU A 4 -5.88 26.21 -6.14
N ASN A 5 -5.27 25.33 -6.93
CA ASN A 5 -5.97 24.16 -7.45
C ASN A 5 -6.28 23.25 -6.26
N ASN A 6 -7.53 23.34 -5.79
CA ASN A 6 -8.15 22.38 -4.91
C ASN A 6 -8.39 21.08 -5.70
N ASP A 7 -7.30 20.39 -6.05
CA ASP A 7 -7.31 18.99 -6.46
C ASP A 7 -7.60 18.15 -5.21
N GLU A 8 -8.84 18.24 -4.71
CA GLU A 8 -9.44 17.12 -3.98
C GLU A 8 -9.57 16.01 -5.01
N ARG A 9 -8.48 15.27 -5.22
CA ARG A 9 -8.43 14.12 -6.12
C ARG A 9 -9.43 13.14 -5.56
N VAL A 10 -10.66 13.18 -6.06
CA VAL A 10 -11.69 12.20 -5.74
C VAL A 10 -11.17 10.87 -6.25
N LEU A 11 -10.49 10.14 -5.37
CA LEU A 11 -9.90 8.85 -5.71
C LEU A 11 -11.06 7.90 -5.95
N ASN A 12 -11.13 7.37 -7.18
CA ASN A 12 -12.06 6.32 -7.55
C ASN A 12 -12.06 5.23 -6.45
N PRO A 13 -13.22 4.78 -5.94
CA PRO A 13 -13.29 3.68 -4.97
C PRO A 13 -12.45 2.45 -5.36
N TRP A 14 -12.36 2.13 -6.65
CA TRP A 14 -11.50 1.05 -7.15
C TRP A 14 -10.01 1.38 -6.99
N LEU A 15 -9.61 2.61 -7.23
CA LEU A 15 -8.23 3.07 -7.03
C LEU A 15 -7.85 3.04 -5.55
N LEU A 16 -8.78 3.39 -4.65
CA LEU A 16 -8.58 3.25 -3.21
C LEU A 16 -8.39 1.79 -2.79
N HIS A 17 -9.20 0.87 -3.34
CA HIS A 17 -9.03 -0.56 -3.11
C HIS A 17 -7.66 -1.05 -3.59
N LEU A 18 -7.24 -0.65 -4.79
CA LEU A 18 -5.92 -0.99 -5.32
C LEU A 18 -4.78 -0.44 -4.45
N HIS A 19 -4.91 0.79 -3.96
CA HIS A 19 -3.92 1.37 -3.05
C HIS A 19 -3.86 0.65 -1.70
N LYS A 20 -5.01 0.24 -1.16
CA LYS A 20 -5.07 -0.56 0.06
C LYS A 20 -4.40 -1.93 -0.12
N LEU A 21 -4.63 -2.58 -1.26
CA LEU A 21 -3.99 -3.85 -1.60
C LEU A 21 -2.48 -3.70 -1.74
N SER A 22 -2.00 -2.64 -2.40
CA SER A 22 -0.56 -2.42 -2.57
C SER A 22 0.16 -2.20 -1.23
N LEU A 23 -0.50 -1.58 -0.24
CA LEU A 23 0.04 -1.47 1.12
C LEU A 23 0.05 -2.79 1.86
N ALA A 24 -1.00 -3.60 1.74
CA ALA A 24 -1.10 -4.90 2.40
C ALA A 24 -0.07 -5.93 1.89
N LEU A 25 0.40 -5.75 0.64
CA LEU A 25 1.39 -6.63 0.01
C LEU A 25 2.85 -6.16 0.22
N LYS A 26 3.08 -5.09 0.97
CA LYS A 26 4.44 -4.63 1.29
C LYS A 26 4.97 -5.32 2.55
N CYS A 27 6.24 -5.67 2.52
CA CYS A 27 6.94 -6.16 3.69
C CYS A 27 7.16 -5.00 4.68
N PRO A 28 6.79 -5.13 5.96
CA PRO A 28 6.97 -4.08 6.95
C PRO A 28 8.44 -3.82 7.33
N ILE A 29 9.38 -4.67 6.89
CA ILE A 29 10.81 -4.52 7.19
C ILE A 29 11.53 -3.79 6.05
N CYS A 30 11.45 -4.31 4.82
CA CYS A 30 12.16 -3.72 3.69
C CYS A 30 11.37 -2.63 2.96
N MET A 31 10.07 -2.47 3.26
CA MET A 31 9.15 -1.49 2.65
C MET A 31 8.92 -1.67 1.13
N GLU A 32 9.40 -2.79 0.58
CA GLU A 32 9.18 -3.25 -0.79
C GLU A 32 8.02 -4.25 -0.87
N LEU A 33 7.60 -4.59 -2.10
CA LEU A 33 6.65 -5.68 -2.33
C LEU A 33 7.22 -6.98 -1.73
N LEU A 34 6.38 -7.76 -1.06
CA LEU A 34 6.76 -9.05 -0.49
C LEU A 34 7.43 -9.93 -1.57
N ASP A 35 8.64 -10.36 -1.27
CA ASP A 35 9.45 -11.28 -2.08
C ASP A 35 9.67 -12.56 -1.26
N GLU A 36 9.31 -13.70 -1.83
CA GLU A 36 9.26 -15.00 -1.13
C GLU A 36 8.63 -14.92 0.30
N PRO A 37 7.32 -14.62 0.41
CA PRO A 37 6.70 -14.34 1.70
C PRO A 37 6.71 -15.55 2.66
N VAL A 38 7.12 -15.31 3.90
CA VAL A 38 7.10 -16.28 5.00
C VAL A 38 6.04 -15.88 6.02
N LEU A 39 5.14 -16.82 6.35
CA LEU A 39 4.15 -16.65 7.41
C LEU A 39 4.79 -16.99 8.77
N LEU A 40 4.86 -16.00 9.64
CA LEU A 40 5.32 -16.18 11.01
C LEU A 40 4.23 -16.82 11.90
N PRO A 41 4.60 -17.47 13.02
CA PRO A 41 3.63 -18.01 13.98
C PRO A 41 2.70 -16.97 14.62
N CYS A 42 3.02 -15.68 14.49
CA CYS A 42 2.19 -14.55 14.91
C CYS A 42 1.27 -14.03 13.80
N ASP A 43 1.09 -14.79 12.72
CA ASP A 43 0.26 -14.48 11.54
C ASP A 43 0.70 -13.25 10.72
N HIS A 44 1.96 -12.83 10.85
CA HIS A 44 2.54 -11.76 10.03
C HIS A 44 3.31 -12.33 8.83
N LEU A 45 3.23 -11.66 7.68
CA LEU A 45 3.99 -11.98 6.46
C LEU A 45 5.21 -11.07 6.32
N LEU A 46 6.37 -11.66 6.06
CA LEU A 46 7.63 -10.96 5.80
C LEU A 46 8.35 -11.56 4.59
N CYS A 47 9.33 -10.86 4.02
CA CYS A 47 10.27 -11.48 3.08
C CYS A 47 11.18 -12.48 3.82
N LYS A 48 11.66 -13.48 3.09
CA LYS A 48 12.64 -14.46 3.60
C LYS A 48 14.00 -13.85 3.93
#